data_AF-A0A1F2S0A1-F1
#
_entry.id   AF-A0A1F2S0A1-F1
#
_cell.length_a   1.000
_cell.length_b   1.000
_cell.length_c   1.000
_cell.angle_alpha   90.00
_cell.angle_beta   90.00
_cell.angle_gamma   90.00
#
_symmetry.space_group_name_H-M   'P 1'
#
loop_
_entity.id
_entity.type
_entity.pdbx_description
1 polymer ?
#
loop_
_entity_poly.entity_id
_entity_poly.type
_entity_poly.pdbx_seq_one_letter_code
_entity_poly.pdbx_strand_id
1 'polypeptide(L)'
;MDPSSARELLLLVLLVKILAAASIASILGRSASFKQLVFLPEKSIRERFVFGFVLGVVLLFGVTLRLIFRFQAPDLSLEGAVLAGVLGGPLAGIVAGGLAALPALLQQEVLALPVLLAAGALGGFARYIIPNKDDVWHFSPFFDLNLYRWFRQRFGYPRGDWQMFFFLLLIVMEAGRIHLGRAFPGRLFYLFNGYPPIVIALCLTTVASVAIPLTIWKNIRTELQLEEQRRLLVQARLDALTAQINPHFLFNTLNSIASLVRTDPETARQVIFRLSNILRRLLQKHENFTPLSDELAFIDDYLAIEVI
;
A
#
# COMPACT_ATOMS: atom_id res chain seq x y z
N MET A 1 16.78 -8.91 -40.65
CA MET A 1 17.17 -8.24 -39.40
C MET A 1 18.32 -9.01 -38.80
N ASP A 2 19.39 -8.33 -38.42
CA ASP A 2 20.53 -8.95 -37.74
C ASP A 2 20.04 -9.52 -36.38
N PRO A 3 20.33 -10.79 -36.03
CA PRO A 3 19.94 -11.36 -34.73
C PRO A 3 20.37 -10.52 -33.52
N SER A 4 21.38 -9.66 -33.63
CA SER A 4 21.74 -8.66 -32.61
C SER A 4 20.62 -7.63 -32.39
N SER A 5 20.13 -6.99 -33.46
CA SER A 5 19.10 -5.94 -33.43
C SER A 5 17.76 -6.42 -32.84
N ALA A 6 17.38 -7.68 -33.10
CA ALA A 6 16.15 -8.27 -32.54
C ALA A 6 16.25 -8.48 -31.02
N ARG A 7 17.45 -8.72 -30.48
CA ARG A 7 17.69 -8.89 -29.04
C ARG A 7 17.60 -7.55 -28.31
N GLU A 8 18.18 -6.51 -28.88
CA GLU A 8 18.13 -5.15 -28.32
C GLU A 8 16.69 -4.63 -28.26
N LEU A 9 15.91 -4.84 -29.33
CA LEU A 9 14.49 -4.48 -29.35
C LEU A 9 13.70 -5.18 -28.23
N LEU A 10 13.95 -6.47 -28.01
CA LEU A 10 13.29 -7.22 -26.94
C LEU A 10 13.66 -6.69 -25.55
N LEU A 11 14.94 -6.40 -25.30
CA LEU A 11 15.37 -5.82 -24.04
C LEU A 11 14.70 -4.45 -23.79
N LEU A 12 14.58 -3.62 -24.83
CA LEU A 12 13.86 -2.36 -24.76
C LEU A 12 12.37 -2.58 -24.42
N VAL A 13 11.71 -3.55 -25.05
CA VAL A 13 10.32 -3.92 -24.75
C VAL A 13 10.17 -4.36 -23.29
N LEU A 14 11.10 -5.16 -22.77
CA LEU A 14 11.09 -5.61 -21.37
C LEU A 14 11.26 -4.45 -20.39
N LEU A 15 12.14 -3.49 -20.68
CA LEU A 15 12.31 -2.28 -19.87
C LEU A 15 11.06 -1.40 -19.89
N VAL A 16 10.47 -1.17 -21.06
CA VAL A 16 9.23 -0.38 -21.18
C VAL A 16 8.07 -1.08 -20.47
N LYS A 17 8.04 -2.41 -20.45
CA LYS A 17 7.03 -3.19 -19.73
C LYS A 17 7.09 -2.95 -18.21
N ILE A 18 8.29 -2.89 -17.64
CA ILE A 18 8.48 -2.53 -16.22
C ILE A 18 7.98 -1.11 -15.96
N LEU A 19 8.33 -0.16 -16.84
CA LEU A 19 7.90 1.24 -16.71
C LEU A 19 6.37 1.40 -16.82
N ALA A 20 5.73 0.63 -17.71
CA ALA A 20 4.28 0.59 -17.85
C ALA A 20 3.62 0.08 -16.57
N ALA A 21 4.16 -1.00 -15.97
CA ALA A 21 3.65 -1.53 -14.70
C ALA A 21 3.76 -0.51 -13.57
N ALA A 22 4.91 0.17 -13.45
CA ALA A 22 5.14 1.20 -12.43
C ALA A 22 4.21 2.41 -12.63
N SER A 23 4.06 2.87 -13.87
CA SER A 23 3.18 4.00 -14.23
C SER A 23 1.72 3.70 -13.90
N ILE A 24 1.22 2.53 -14.31
CA ILE A 24 -0.16 2.10 -14.04
C ILE A 24 -0.39 1.99 -12.53
N ALA A 25 0.53 1.37 -11.79
CA ALA A 25 0.41 1.24 -10.34
C ALA A 25 0.38 2.59 -9.63
N SER A 26 1.22 3.55 -10.07
CA SER A 26 1.25 4.91 -9.55
C SER A 26 -0.06 5.66 -9.82
N ILE A 27 -0.60 5.57 -11.05
CA ILE A 27 -1.88 6.19 -11.42
C ILE A 27 -3.03 5.61 -10.58
N LEU A 28 -3.11 4.28 -10.47
CA LEU A 28 -4.13 3.63 -9.66
C LEU A 28 -4.01 4.01 -8.17
N GLY A 29 -2.78 4.10 -7.66
CA GLY A 29 -2.50 4.49 -6.28
C GLY A 29 -2.96 5.91 -5.92
N ARG A 30 -3.17 6.80 -6.91
CA ARG A 30 -3.71 8.15 -6.66
C ARG A 30 -5.23 8.17 -6.47
N SER A 31 -5.94 7.15 -6.95
CA SER A 31 -7.40 7.08 -6.85
C SER A 31 -7.85 6.70 -5.43
N ALA A 32 -8.69 7.53 -4.81
CA ALA A 32 -9.26 7.27 -3.49
C ALA A 32 -10.09 5.97 -3.47
N SER A 33 -10.93 5.76 -4.49
CA SER A 33 -11.75 4.56 -4.62
C SER A 33 -10.91 3.29 -4.74
N PHE A 34 -9.80 3.35 -5.48
CA PHE A 34 -8.88 2.22 -5.59
C PHE A 34 -8.18 1.93 -4.25
N LYS A 35 -7.67 2.96 -3.56
CA LYS A 35 -7.02 2.80 -2.25
C LYS A 35 -7.94 2.16 -1.22
N GLN A 36 -9.19 2.62 -1.14
CA GLN A 36 -10.21 2.03 -0.25
C GLN A 36 -10.46 0.56 -0.60
N LEU A 37 -10.54 0.24 -1.89
CA LEU A 37 -10.79 -1.12 -2.35
C LEU A 37 -9.61 -2.07 -2.07
N VAL A 38 -8.39 -1.62 -2.34
CA VAL A 38 -7.16 -2.42 -2.24
C VAL A 38 -6.81 -2.73 -0.79
N PHE A 39 -6.89 -1.73 0.10
CA PHE A 39 -6.47 -1.84 1.49
C PHE A 39 -7.55 -2.38 2.43
N LEU A 40 -8.74 -2.73 1.92
CA LEU A 40 -9.77 -3.45 2.69
C LEU A 40 -9.20 -4.75 3.26
N PRO A 41 -9.24 -4.95 4.61
CA PRO A 41 -8.68 -6.13 5.27
C PRO A 41 -9.42 -7.40 4.87
N GLU A 42 -10.74 -7.34 4.79
CA GLU A 42 -11.60 -8.42 4.32
C GLU A 42 -12.50 -7.92 3.21
N LYS A 43 -12.38 -8.55 2.03
CA LYS A 43 -13.20 -8.22 0.85
C LYS A 43 -14.37 -9.19 0.77
N SER A 44 -15.59 -8.64 0.77
CA SER A 44 -16.83 -9.32 0.39
C SER A 44 -16.78 -9.80 -1.06
N ILE A 45 -17.68 -10.71 -1.46
CA ILE A 45 -17.74 -11.22 -2.84
C ILE A 45 -17.91 -10.08 -3.85
N ARG A 46 -18.74 -9.08 -3.52
CA ARG A 46 -18.96 -7.89 -4.36
C ARG A 46 -17.67 -7.08 -4.53
N GLU A 47 -16.94 -6.82 -3.45
CA GLU A 47 -15.69 -6.06 -3.52
C GLU A 47 -14.59 -6.81 -4.27
N ARG A 48 -14.53 -8.15 -4.16
CA ARG A 48 -13.61 -8.97 -4.95
C ARG A 48 -13.92 -8.86 -6.44
N PHE A 49 -15.22 -8.88 -6.80
CA PHE A 49 -15.65 -8.69 -8.19
C PHE A 49 -15.28 -7.30 -8.70
N VAL A 50 -15.62 -6.24 -7.95
CA VAL A 50 -15.31 -4.85 -8.32
C VAL A 50 -13.80 -4.65 -8.46
N PHE A 51 -13.00 -5.23 -7.55
CA PHE A 51 -11.54 -5.14 -7.61
C PHE A 51 -10.97 -5.83 -8.85
N GLY A 52 -11.43 -7.06 -9.13
CA GLY A 52 -11.09 -7.78 -10.35
C GLY A 52 -11.51 -7.04 -11.62
N PHE A 53 -12.69 -6.40 -11.60
CA PHE A 53 -13.19 -5.60 -12.72
C PHE A 53 -12.32 -4.36 -12.98
N VAL A 54 -12.01 -3.58 -11.94
CA VAL A 54 -11.17 -2.37 -12.07
C VAL A 54 -9.80 -2.72 -12.63
N LEU A 55 -9.12 -3.73 -12.09
CA LEU A 55 -7.84 -4.19 -12.63
C LEU A 55 -8.01 -4.78 -14.04
N GLY A 56 -9.05 -5.58 -14.26
CA GLY A 56 -9.34 -6.19 -15.56
C GLY A 56 -9.54 -5.17 -16.68
N VAL A 57 -10.20 -4.03 -16.43
CA VAL A 57 -10.35 -2.94 -17.42
C VAL A 57 -9.00 -2.32 -17.78
N VAL A 58 -8.12 -2.12 -16.81
CA VAL A 58 -6.76 -1.60 -17.05
C VAL A 58 -5.94 -2.58 -17.88
N LEU A 59 -6.02 -3.87 -17.57
CA LEU A 59 -5.31 -4.91 -18.31
C LEU A 59 -5.87 -5.10 -19.73
N LEU A 60 -7.19 -5.07 -19.87
CA LEU A 60 -7.87 -5.07 -21.17
C LEU A 60 -7.33 -3.94 -22.04
N PHE A 61 -7.19 -2.73 -21.49
CA PHE A 61 -6.62 -1.60 -22.21
C PHE A 61 -5.14 -1.84 -22.62
N GLY A 62 -4.34 -2.47 -21.77
CA GLY A 62 -2.96 -2.84 -22.13
C GLY A 62 -2.90 -3.83 -23.30
N VAL A 63 -3.79 -4.83 -23.31
CA VAL A 63 -3.88 -5.82 -24.40
C VAL A 63 -4.44 -5.20 -25.68
N THR A 64 -5.42 -4.29 -25.61
CA THR A 64 -5.91 -3.58 -26.81
C THR A 64 -4.81 -2.72 -27.43
N LEU A 65 -4.03 -1.98 -26.63
CA LEU A 65 -2.89 -1.20 -27.12
C LEU A 65 -1.86 -2.09 -27.82
N ARG A 66 -1.57 -3.27 -27.26
CA ARG A 66 -0.68 -4.26 -27.87
C ARG A 66 -1.14 -4.64 -29.28
N LEU A 67 -2.43 -4.92 -29.42
CA LEU A 67 -3.01 -5.41 -30.68
C LEU A 67 -3.14 -4.30 -31.74
N ILE A 68 -3.52 -3.08 -31.34
CA ILE A 68 -3.72 -1.95 -32.24
C ILE A 68 -2.38 -1.39 -32.75
N PHE A 69 -1.44 -1.14 -31.84
CA PHE A 69 -0.15 -0.49 -32.16
C PHE A 69 0.96 -1.48 -32.52
N ARG A 70 0.68 -2.80 -32.45
CA ARG A 70 1.69 -3.88 -32.58
C ARG A 70 2.89 -3.70 -31.63
N PHE A 71 2.71 -2.95 -30.55
CA PHE A 71 3.73 -2.67 -29.56
C PHE A 71 3.55 -3.59 -28.36
N GLN A 72 4.55 -4.41 -28.05
CA GLN A 72 4.41 -5.56 -27.15
C GLN A 72 4.46 -5.20 -25.65
N ALA A 73 5.08 -4.06 -25.29
CA ALA A 73 5.37 -3.72 -23.90
C ALA A 73 4.18 -3.44 -22.97
N PRO A 74 3.04 -2.86 -23.40
CA PRO A 74 1.95 -2.50 -22.49
C PRO A 74 1.12 -3.70 -22.02
N ASP A 75 1.36 -4.89 -22.58
CA ASP A 75 0.67 -6.11 -22.16
C ASP A 75 1.24 -6.64 -20.84
N LEU A 76 0.47 -6.40 -19.78
CA LEU A 76 0.68 -6.87 -18.42
C LEU A 76 -0.37 -7.91 -18.01
N SER A 77 -1.04 -8.56 -18.96
CA SER A 77 -2.20 -9.41 -18.71
C SER A 77 -1.91 -10.55 -17.71
N LEU A 78 -0.79 -11.25 -17.86
CA LEU A 78 -0.40 -12.35 -16.97
C LEU A 78 -0.07 -11.83 -15.57
N GLU A 79 0.82 -10.84 -15.49
CA GLU A 79 1.30 -10.27 -14.23
C GLU A 79 0.16 -9.60 -13.45
N GLY A 80 -0.69 -8.87 -14.17
CA GLY A 80 -1.87 -8.20 -13.65
C GLY A 80 -2.97 -9.16 -13.18
N ALA A 81 -3.21 -10.26 -13.90
CA ALA A 81 -4.16 -11.28 -13.46
C ALA A 81 -3.70 -11.95 -12.16
N VAL A 82 -2.41 -12.30 -12.07
CA VAL A 82 -1.81 -12.84 -10.84
C VAL A 82 -1.90 -11.82 -9.70
N LEU A 83 -1.56 -10.55 -9.94
CA LEU A 83 -1.68 -9.47 -8.95
C LEU A 83 -3.12 -9.32 -8.44
N ALA A 84 -4.10 -9.31 -9.34
CA ALA A 84 -5.52 -9.25 -8.98
C ALA A 84 -5.93 -10.45 -8.13
N GLY A 85 -5.43 -11.64 -8.47
CA GLY A 85 -5.61 -12.87 -7.70
C GLY A 85 -5.05 -12.75 -6.29
N VAL A 86 -3.77 -12.40 -6.14
CA VAL A 86 -3.07 -12.35 -4.84
C VAL A 86 -3.71 -11.31 -3.91
N LEU A 87 -4.10 -10.15 -4.43
CA LEU A 87 -4.66 -9.05 -3.63
C LEU A 87 -6.17 -9.17 -3.38
N GLY A 88 -6.91 -9.76 -4.32
CA GLY A 88 -8.37 -9.85 -4.31
C GLY A 88 -8.95 -11.25 -4.06
N GLY A 89 -8.11 -12.28 -4.07
CA GLY A 89 -8.50 -13.69 -4.06
C GLY A 89 -8.83 -14.24 -5.47
N PRO A 90 -9.14 -15.55 -5.58
CA PRO A 90 -9.31 -16.23 -6.87
C PRO A 90 -10.35 -15.57 -7.79
N LEU A 91 -11.49 -15.16 -7.23
CA LEU A 91 -12.56 -14.52 -8.00
C LEU A 91 -12.10 -13.21 -8.65
N ALA A 92 -11.32 -12.39 -7.95
CA ALA A 92 -10.79 -11.15 -8.51
C ALA A 92 -9.79 -11.42 -9.64
N GLY A 93 -8.92 -12.42 -9.47
CA GLY A 93 -7.96 -12.85 -10.48
C GLY A 93 -8.64 -13.40 -11.73
N ILE A 94 -9.67 -14.24 -11.57
CA ILE A 94 -10.48 -14.79 -12.67
C ILE A 94 -11.18 -13.66 -13.44
N VAL A 95 -11.82 -12.72 -12.75
CA VAL A 95 -12.49 -11.58 -13.41
C VAL A 95 -11.48 -10.72 -14.18
N ALA A 96 -10.33 -10.40 -13.56
CA ALA A 96 -9.30 -9.59 -14.20
C ALA A 96 -8.69 -10.30 -15.43
N GLY A 97 -8.35 -11.59 -15.30
CA GLY A 97 -7.80 -12.40 -16.38
C GLY A 97 -8.79 -12.62 -17.52
N GLY A 98 -10.07 -12.83 -17.20
CA GLY A 98 -11.14 -12.97 -18.19
C GLY A 98 -11.34 -11.71 -19.02
N LEU A 99 -11.38 -10.54 -18.37
CA LEU A 99 -11.47 -9.25 -19.06
C LEU A 99 -10.22 -8.97 -19.91
N ALA A 100 -9.02 -9.22 -19.39
CA ALA A 100 -7.77 -9.04 -20.12
C ALA A 100 -7.67 -9.93 -21.37
N ALA A 101 -8.30 -11.11 -21.36
CA ALA A 101 -8.31 -12.02 -22.50
C ALA A 101 -9.23 -11.57 -23.65
N LEU A 102 -10.25 -10.73 -23.39
CA LEU A 102 -11.27 -10.39 -24.40
C LEU A 102 -10.69 -9.83 -25.71
N PRO A 103 -9.76 -8.86 -25.70
CA PRO A 103 -9.19 -8.35 -26.95
C PRO A 103 -8.34 -9.39 -27.69
N ALA A 104 -7.65 -10.25 -26.94
CA ALA A 104 -6.82 -11.32 -27.50
C ALA A 104 -7.70 -12.36 -28.22
N LEU A 105 -8.87 -12.69 -27.68
CA LEU A 105 -9.84 -13.59 -28.32
C LEU A 105 -10.32 -13.07 -29.68
N LEU A 106 -10.49 -11.75 -29.83
CA LEU A 106 -10.89 -11.15 -31.11
C LEU A 106 -9.83 -11.32 -32.21
N GLN A 107 -8.57 -11.52 -31.83
CA GLN A 107 -7.43 -11.76 -32.74
C GLN A 107 -7.07 -13.25 -32.86
N GLN A 108 -8.00 -14.15 -32.51
CA GLN A 108 -7.81 -15.62 -32.55
C GLN A 108 -6.76 -16.16 -31.56
N GLU A 109 -6.35 -15.39 -30.55
CA GLU A 109 -5.51 -15.87 -29.45
C GLU A 109 -6.36 -16.64 -28.40
N VAL A 110 -6.97 -17.75 -28.82
CA VAL A 110 -7.97 -18.50 -28.02
C VAL A 110 -7.40 -19.01 -26.70
N LEU A 111 -6.09 -19.32 -26.64
CA LEU A 111 -5.45 -19.81 -25.42
C LEU A 111 -5.21 -18.71 -24.38
N ALA A 112 -5.35 -17.42 -24.73
CA ALA A 112 -5.21 -16.32 -23.78
C ALA A 112 -6.23 -16.44 -22.64
N LEU A 113 -7.48 -16.80 -22.94
CA LEU A 113 -8.54 -16.94 -21.93
C LEU A 113 -8.22 -18.00 -20.86
N PRO A 114 -8.05 -19.30 -21.19
CA PRO A 114 -7.78 -20.31 -20.17
C PRO A 114 -6.49 -20.04 -19.40
N VAL A 115 -5.44 -19.51 -20.06
CA VAL A 115 -4.17 -19.20 -19.40
C VAL A 115 -4.31 -18.06 -18.40
N LEU A 116 -4.97 -16.95 -18.77
CA LEU A 116 -5.13 -15.80 -17.90
C LEU A 116 -6.11 -16.06 -16.74
N LEU A 117 -7.17 -16.84 -16.99
CA LEU A 117 -8.07 -17.30 -15.93
C LEU A 117 -7.31 -18.18 -14.92
N ALA A 118 -6.50 -19.12 -15.39
CA ALA A 118 -5.68 -19.98 -14.54
C ALA A 118 -4.64 -19.17 -13.76
N ALA A 119 -3.95 -18.23 -14.40
CA ALA A 119 -2.97 -17.36 -13.74
C ALA A 119 -3.63 -16.54 -12.62
N GLY A 120 -4.79 -15.94 -12.88
CA GLY A 120 -5.54 -15.20 -11.87
C GLY A 120 -6.05 -16.07 -10.72
N ALA A 121 -6.57 -17.26 -11.04
CA ALA A 121 -7.01 -18.21 -10.03
C ALA A 121 -5.84 -18.69 -9.15
N LEU A 122 -4.71 -19.06 -9.75
CA LEU A 122 -3.50 -19.52 -9.06
C LEU A 122 -2.89 -18.42 -8.18
N GLY A 123 -2.85 -17.17 -8.66
CA GLY A 123 -2.47 -16.03 -7.83
C GLY A 123 -3.41 -15.87 -6.61
N GLY A 124 -4.71 -16.09 -6.81
CA GLY A 124 -5.68 -16.11 -5.73
C GLY A 124 -5.52 -17.26 -4.75
N PHE A 125 -5.18 -18.46 -5.23
CA PHE A 125 -4.88 -19.59 -4.36
C PHE A 125 -3.60 -19.39 -3.58
N ALA A 126 -2.59 -18.74 -4.18
CA ALA A 126 -1.36 -18.37 -3.49
C ALA A 126 -1.60 -17.49 -2.27
N ARG A 127 -2.70 -16.72 -2.23
CA ARG A 127 -3.12 -15.93 -1.07
C ARG A 127 -3.45 -16.79 0.16
N TYR A 128 -3.98 -18.00 -0.02
CA TYR A 128 -4.34 -18.89 1.09
C TYR A 128 -3.13 -19.60 1.71
N ILE A 129 -2.00 -19.63 1.02
CA ILE A 129 -0.74 -20.19 1.52
C ILE A 129 -0.01 -19.19 2.42
N ILE A 130 -0.41 -17.91 2.40
CA ILE A 130 0.21 -16.84 3.18
C ILE A 130 -0.22 -16.95 4.64
N PRO A 131 0.72 -17.03 5.61
CA PRO A 131 0.40 -17.08 7.03
C PRO A 131 -0.45 -15.89 7.49
N ASN A 132 -0.02 -14.67 7.14
CA ASN A 132 -0.79 -13.45 7.39
C ASN A 132 -1.09 -12.72 6.08
N LYS A 133 -2.35 -12.34 5.84
CA LYS A 133 -2.75 -11.62 4.61
C LYS A 133 -1.96 -10.33 4.36
N ASP A 134 -1.37 -9.74 5.40
CA ASP A 134 -0.52 -8.55 5.30
C ASP A 134 0.92 -8.83 4.79
N ASP A 135 1.38 -10.08 4.83
CA ASP A 135 2.71 -10.46 4.33
C ASP A 135 2.81 -10.30 2.80
N VAL A 136 1.66 -10.28 2.09
CA VAL A 136 1.57 -9.97 0.64
C VAL A 136 2.31 -8.68 0.30
N TRP A 137 2.17 -7.65 1.14
CA TRP A 137 2.76 -6.33 0.90
C TRP A 137 4.28 -6.35 1.03
N HIS A 138 4.83 -7.33 1.74
CA HIS A 138 6.25 -7.46 2.02
C HIS A 138 6.99 -8.28 0.96
N PHE A 139 6.31 -8.66 -0.14
CA PHE A 139 6.97 -9.29 -1.27
C PHE A 139 8.01 -8.35 -1.89
N SER A 140 9.27 -8.80 -1.91
CA SER A 140 10.40 -8.10 -2.55
C SER A 140 10.99 -8.99 -3.64
N PRO A 141 11.33 -8.44 -4.83
CA PRO A 141 12.03 -9.17 -5.87
C PRO A 141 13.53 -9.27 -5.55
N PHE A 142 14.03 -8.40 -4.67
CA PHE A 142 15.38 -8.41 -4.18
C PHE A 142 15.45 -9.37 -2.99
N PHE A 143 16.30 -10.37 -3.14
CA PHE A 143 16.63 -11.38 -2.15
C PHE A 143 17.27 -10.71 -0.92
N ASP A 144 16.47 -10.09 -0.05
CA ASP A 144 16.95 -9.63 1.25
C ASP A 144 17.38 -10.84 2.11
N LEU A 145 17.98 -10.55 3.27
CA LEU A 145 18.53 -11.46 4.31
C LEU A 145 17.77 -12.78 4.57
N ASN A 146 16.54 -12.96 4.09
CA ASN A 146 15.80 -14.22 4.09
C ASN A 146 16.53 -15.36 3.35
N LEU A 147 17.20 -15.12 2.21
CA LEU A 147 17.98 -16.18 1.54
C LEU A 147 19.19 -16.60 2.41
N TYR A 148 19.84 -15.63 3.04
CA TYR A 148 20.94 -15.88 3.98
C TYR A 148 20.46 -16.68 5.20
N ARG A 149 19.31 -16.31 5.78
CA ARG A 149 18.68 -17.07 6.88
C ARG A 149 18.28 -18.48 6.44
N TRP A 150 17.67 -18.64 5.26
CA TRP A 150 17.27 -19.93 4.71
C TRP A 150 18.46 -20.86 4.46
N PHE A 151 19.55 -20.34 3.88
CA PHE A 151 20.78 -21.12 3.68
C PHE A 151 21.42 -21.52 5.01
N ARG A 152 21.34 -20.66 6.04
CA ARG A 152 21.88 -20.93 7.38
C ARG A 152 20.98 -21.83 8.25
N GLN A 153 19.67 -21.90 7.97
CA GLN A 153 18.67 -22.65 8.75
C GLN A 153 18.33 -24.04 8.18
N ARG A 154 19.16 -24.59 7.27
CA ARG A 154 18.94 -25.85 6.56
C ARG A 154 18.80 -27.12 7.45
N PHE A 155 18.80 -26.99 8.78
CA PHE A 155 18.63 -28.09 9.75
C PHE A 155 17.55 -27.86 10.84
N GLY A 156 16.56 -26.98 10.66
CA GLY A 156 15.49 -26.86 11.64
C GLY A 156 14.17 -26.30 11.09
N TYR A 157 13.17 -27.18 10.93
CA TYR A 157 11.75 -26.93 10.64
C TYR A 157 11.39 -25.97 9.46
N PRO A 158 10.81 -26.48 8.35
CA PRO A 158 10.42 -25.65 7.22
C PRO A 158 9.13 -24.87 7.53
N ARG A 159 9.25 -23.68 8.12
CA ARG A 159 8.28 -22.64 7.80
C ARG A 159 8.57 -22.25 6.37
N GLY A 160 7.80 -22.80 5.42
CA GLY A 160 7.97 -22.47 4.01
C GLY A 160 7.84 -20.96 3.83
N ASP A 161 8.92 -20.32 3.39
CA ASP A 161 8.91 -18.90 3.04
C ASP A 161 7.96 -18.73 1.86
N TRP A 162 6.70 -18.31 2.11
CA TRP A 162 5.69 -18.11 1.07
C TRP A 162 6.22 -17.27 -0.10
N GLN A 163 7.14 -16.34 0.19
CA GLN A 163 7.81 -15.51 -0.82
C GLN A 163 8.52 -16.36 -1.88
N MET A 164 9.19 -17.45 -1.49
CA MET A 164 9.83 -18.38 -2.42
C MET A 164 8.80 -19.14 -3.25
N PHE A 165 7.69 -19.57 -2.63
CA PHE A 165 6.60 -20.23 -3.36
C PHE A 165 5.98 -19.28 -4.39
N PHE A 166 5.71 -18.03 -4.01
CA PHE A 166 5.12 -17.05 -4.91
C PHE A 166 6.08 -16.66 -6.05
N PHE A 167 7.37 -16.52 -5.75
CA PHE A 167 8.40 -16.33 -6.77
C PHE A 167 8.46 -17.52 -7.75
N LEU A 168 8.46 -18.75 -7.23
CA LEU A 168 8.43 -19.96 -8.06
C LEU A 168 7.15 -20.01 -8.91
N LEU A 169 6.00 -19.65 -8.35
CA LEU A 169 4.73 -19.57 -9.08
C LEU A 169 4.84 -18.63 -10.29
N LEU A 170 5.42 -17.44 -10.13
CA LEU A 170 5.61 -16.49 -11.23
C LEU A 170 6.51 -17.06 -12.33
N ILE A 171 7.62 -17.71 -11.96
CA ILE A 171 8.53 -18.34 -12.92
C ILE A 171 7.84 -19.51 -13.65
N VAL A 172 7.13 -20.37 -12.92
CA VAL A 172 6.43 -21.52 -13.50
C VAL A 172 5.31 -21.06 -14.44
N MET A 173 4.58 -20.00 -14.08
CA MET A 173 3.56 -19.42 -14.96
C MET A 173 4.16 -18.82 -16.22
N GLU A 174 5.30 -18.13 -16.10
CA GLU A 174 5.98 -17.56 -17.25
C GLU A 174 6.53 -18.64 -18.18
N ALA A 175 7.21 -19.65 -17.62
CA ALA A 175 7.68 -20.81 -18.36
C ALA A 175 6.51 -21.54 -19.04
N GLY A 176 5.40 -21.74 -18.32
CA GLY A 176 4.18 -22.34 -18.85
C GLY A 176 3.60 -21.57 -20.04
N ARG A 177 3.56 -20.23 -19.96
CA ARG A 177 3.15 -19.35 -21.08
C ARG A 177 4.04 -19.54 -22.30
N ILE A 178 5.37 -19.56 -22.11
CA ILE A 178 6.32 -19.77 -23.21
C ILE A 178 6.16 -21.16 -23.82
N HIS A 179 6.05 -22.20 -23.00
CA HIS A 179 5.90 -23.59 -23.47
C HIS A 179 4.60 -23.76 -24.27
N LEU A 180 3.47 -23.26 -23.76
CA LEU A 180 2.18 -23.32 -24.47
C LEU A 180 2.19 -22.48 -25.75
N GLY A 181 2.78 -21.28 -25.71
CA GLY A 181 2.90 -20.42 -26.89
C GLY A 181 3.75 -21.04 -28.00
N ARG A 182 4.80 -21.81 -27.65
CA ARG A 182 5.61 -22.57 -28.61
C ARG A 182 4.88 -23.80 -29.14
N ALA A 183 4.09 -24.49 -28.32
CA ALA A 183 3.30 -25.64 -28.73
C ALA A 183 2.15 -25.27 -29.68
N PHE A 184 1.56 -24.08 -29.48
CA PHE A 184 0.43 -23.58 -30.26
C PHE A 184 0.70 -22.17 -30.80
N PRO A 185 1.55 -22.03 -31.84
CA PRO A 185 1.92 -20.73 -32.39
C PRO A 185 0.70 -19.97 -32.92
N GLY A 186 0.66 -18.66 -32.66
CA GLY A 186 -0.44 -17.77 -33.08
C GLY A 186 -1.70 -17.82 -32.22
N ARG A 187 -1.81 -18.77 -31.28
CA ARG A 187 -2.98 -18.89 -30.38
C ARG A 187 -2.77 -18.30 -28.99
N LEU A 188 -1.54 -17.91 -28.65
CA LEU A 188 -1.16 -17.27 -27.39
C LEU A 188 -0.02 -16.28 -27.64
N PHE A 189 -0.11 -15.11 -27.05
CA PHE A 189 1.01 -14.17 -27.04
C PHE A 189 2.09 -14.60 -26.04
N TYR A 190 3.35 -14.61 -26.50
CA TYR A 190 4.52 -14.86 -25.68
C TYR A 190 5.74 -14.13 -26.25
N LEU A 191 6.73 -13.87 -25.41
CA LEU A 191 8.01 -13.27 -25.78
C LEU A 191 9.10 -14.32 -25.60
N PHE A 192 9.74 -14.76 -26.70
CA PHE A 192 10.84 -15.72 -26.62
C PHE A 192 11.78 -15.58 -27.82
N ASN A 193 13.10 -15.64 -27.55
CA ASN A 193 14.14 -15.54 -28.57
C ASN A 193 15.19 -16.66 -28.48
N GLY A 194 14.95 -17.72 -27.70
CA GLY A 194 15.89 -18.85 -27.56
C GLY A 194 17.21 -18.55 -26.83
N TYR A 195 17.60 -17.28 -26.70
CA TYR A 195 18.84 -16.86 -26.07
C TYR A 195 18.71 -16.85 -24.53
N PRO A 196 19.50 -17.66 -23.78
CA PRO A 196 19.30 -17.83 -22.34
C PRO A 196 19.31 -16.53 -21.51
N PRO A 197 20.19 -15.54 -21.77
CA PRO A 197 20.14 -14.27 -21.06
C PRO A 197 18.82 -13.49 -21.21
N ILE A 198 18.17 -13.57 -22.38
CA ILE A 198 16.87 -12.92 -22.60
C ILE A 198 15.76 -13.64 -21.85
N VAL A 199 15.83 -14.97 -21.74
CA VAL A 199 14.87 -15.74 -20.93
C VAL A 199 15.00 -15.38 -19.44
N ILE A 200 16.23 -15.20 -18.95
CA ILE A 200 16.47 -14.71 -17.58
C ILE A 200 15.91 -13.30 -17.42
N ALA A 201 16.20 -12.39 -18.36
CA ALA A 201 15.68 -11.02 -18.33
C ALA A 201 14.14 -10.99 -18.33
N LEU A 202 13.50 -11.84 -19.13
CA LEU A 202 12.05 -11.98 -19.17
C LEU A 202 11.47 -12.42 -17.82
N CYS A 203 12.04 -13.46 -17.18
CA CYS A 203 11.63 -13.90 -15.85
C CYS A 203 11.84 -12.81 -14.78
N LEU A 204 12.94 -12.06 -14.87
CA LEU A 204 13.18 -10.92 -13.97
C LEU A 204 12.16 -9.80 -14.19
N THR A 205 11.82 -9.51 -15.45
CA THR A 205 10.79 -8.53 -15.81
C THR A 205 9.41 -8.93 -15.30
N THR A 206 9.00 -10.20 -15.41
CA THR A 206 7.68 -10.63 -14.92
C THR A 206 7.60 -10.52 -13.39
N VAL A 207 8.66 -10.89 -12.68
CA VAL A 207 8.75 -10.71 -11.24
C VAL A 207 8.73 -9.22 -10.87
N ALA A 208 9.49 -8.38 -11.57
CA ALA A 208 9.53 -6.93 -11.33
C ALA A 208 8.17 -6.25 -11.59
N SER A 209 7.47 -6.63 -12.66
CA SER A 209 6.14 -6.12 -13.01
C SER A 209 5.06 -6.46 -11.96
N VAL A 210 5.28 -7.48 -11.13
CA VAL A 210 4.43 -7.81 -9.97
C VAL A 210 4.93 -7.09 -8.70
N ALA A 211 6.24 -7.13 -8.45
CA ALA A 211 6.84 -6.58 -7.25
C ALA A 211 6.75 -5.05 -7.13
N ILE A 212 6.95 -4.32 -8.23
CA ILE A 212 6.95 -2.86 -8.23
C ILE A 212 5.58 -2.29 -7.84
N PRO A 213 4.45 -2.73 -8.45
CA PRO A 213 3.11 -2.32 -7.99
C PRO A 213 2.86 -2.60 -6.50
N LEU A 214 3.27 -3.77 -6.01
CA LEU A 214 3.13 -4.13 -4.59
C LEU A 214 3.93 -3.17 -3.69
N THR A 215 5.15 -2.82 -4.09
CA THR A 215 6.02 -1.90 -3.34
C THR A 215 5.44 -0.48 -3.33
N ILE A 216 4.95 0.01 -4.47
CA ILE A 216 4.30 1.32 -4.60
C ILE A 216 3.08 1.38 -3.68
N TRP A 217 2.19 0.40 -3.76
CA TRP A 217 0.98 0.38 -2.94
C TRP A 217 1.26 0.13 -1.46
N LYS A 218 2.30 -0.65 -1.10
CA LYS A 218 2.79 -0.75 0.27
C LYS A 218 3.21 0.62 0.80
N ASN A 219 4.01 1.36 0.06
CA ASN A 219 4.50 2.67 0.50
C ASN A 219 3.34 3.65 0.71
N ILE A 220 2.35 3.66 -0.19
CA ILE A 220 1.13 4.45 -0.05
C ILE A 220 0.35 4.03 1.21
N ARG A 221 0.22 2.73 1.50
CA ARG A 221 -0.44 2.24 2.71
C ARG A 221 0.27 2.72 3.98
N THR A 222 1.60 2.59 4.02
CA THR A 222 2.41 3.03 5.16
C THR A 222 2.29 4.53 5.37
N GLU A 223 2.31 5.32 4.30
CA GLU A 223 2.12 6.78 4.37
C GLU A 223 0.76 7.16 4.97
N LEU A 224 -0.33 6.51 4.52
CA LEU A 224 -1.66 6.74 5.09
C LEU A 224 -1.73 6.37 6.58
N GLN A 225 -1.12 5.26 6.98
CA GLN A 225 -1.07 4.85 8.39
C GLN A 225 -0.27 5.84 9.24
N LEU A 226 0.83 6.37 8.71
CA LEU A 226 1.65 7.39 9.38
C LEU A 226 0.88 8.71 9.53
N GLU A 227 0.12 9.13 8.51
CA GLU A 227 -0.73 10.31 8.59
C GLU A 227 -1.82 10.16 9.66
N GLU A 228 -2.47 9.00 9.73
CA GLU A 228 -3.49 8.70 10.74
C GLU A 228 -2.90 8.70 12.15
N GLN A 229 -1.76 8.04 12.35
CA GLN A 229 -1.04 8.04 13.63
C GLN A 229 -0.64 9.45 14.07
N ARG A 230 -0.17 10.29 13.13
CA ARG A 230 0.14 11.71 13.41
C ARG A 230 -1.10 12.48 13.84
N ARG A 231 -2.24 12.28 13.18
CA ARG A 231 -3.51 12.93 13.56
C ARG A 231 -3.96 12.51 14.96
N LEU A 232 -3.94 11.21 15.27
CA LEU A 232 -4.30 10.68 16.59
C LEU A 232 -3.35 11.20 17.68
N LEU A 233 -2.05 11.32 17.39
CA LEU A 233 -1.07 11.88 18.31
C LEU A 233 -1.35 13.37 18.58
N VAL A 234 -1.64 14.16 17.54
CA VAL A 234 -2.03 15.57 17.70
C VAL A 234 -3.29 15.68 18.55
N GLN A 235 -4.31 14.85 18.28
CA GLN A 235 -5.54 14.83 19.07
C GLN A 235 -5.26 14.49 20.54
N ALA A 236 -4.49 13.43 20.82
CA ALA A 236 -4.13 13.05 22.18
C ALA A 236 -3.33 14.14 22.92
N ARG A 237 -2.47 14.88 22.21
CA ARG A 237 -1.76 16.05 22.77
C ARG A 237 -2.71 17.19 23.10
N LEU A 238 -3.68 17.48 22.22
CA LEU A 238 -4.71 18.48 22.49
C LEU A 238 -5.57 18.07 23.69
N ASP A 239 -5.99 16.81 23.76
CA ASP A 239 -6.77 16.27 24.88
C ASP A 239 -5.98 16.32 26.21
N ALA A 240 -4.67 16.07 26.17
CA ALA A 240 -3.82 16.21 27.35
C ALA A 240 -3.64 17.67 27.78
N LEU A 241 -3.51 18.61 26.82
CA LEU A 241 -3.44 20.04 27.11
C LEU A 241 -4.76 20.58 27.67
N THR A 242 -5.90 20.15 27.14
CA THR A 242 -7.21 20.53 27.68
C THR A 242 -7.46 19.90 29.04
N ALA A 243 -7.00 18.67 29.30
CA ALA A 243 -7.11 18.04 30.62
C ALA A 243 -6.25 18.74 31.71
N GLN A 244 -5.14 19.38 31.33
CA GLN A 244 -4.36 20.21 32.26
C GLN A 244 -5.12 21.46 32.73
N ILE A 245 -6.17 21.88 32.02
CA ILE A 245 -7.03 22.99 32.40
C ILE A 245 -8.38 22.41 32.84
N ASN A 246 -8.75 22.54 34.12
CA ASN A 246 -10.11 22.20 34.53
C ASN A 246 -11.10 23.23 33.90
N PRO A 247 -11.96 22.88 32.94
CA PRO A 247 -12.83 23.86 32.28
C PRO A 247 -13.79 24.53 33.26
N HIS A 248 -14.23 23.77 34.28
CA HIS A 248 -15.09 24.30 35.34
C HIS A 248 -14.36 25.35 36.17
N PHE A 249 -13.07 25.16 36.48
CA PHE A 249 -12.26 26.18 37.16
C PHE A 249 -12.21 27.48 36.35
N LEU A 250 -11.99 27.40 35.03
CA LEU A 250 -11.98 28.57 34.14
C LEU A 250 -13.33 29.30 34.14
N PHE A 251 -14.43 28.58 33.97
CA PHE A 251 -15.77 29.18 33.97
C PHE A 251 -16.11 29.82 35.32
N ASN A 252 -15.78 29.15 36.43
CA ASN A 252 -16.00 29.69 37.76
C ASN A 252 -15.18 30.95 38.00
N THR A 253 -13.89 30.91 37.65
CA THR A 253 -13.01 32.07 37.78
C THR A 253 -13.54 33.26 36.98
N LEU A 254 -13.97 33.04 35.73
CA LEU A 254 -14.53 34.10 34.89
C LEU A 254 -15.84 34.66 35.45
N ASN A 255 -16.70 33.81 36.02
CA ASN A 255 -17.93 34.25 36.67
C ASN A 255 -17.66 35.05 37.95
N SER A 256 -16.71 34.62 38.78
CA SER A 256 -16.27 35.35 39.97
C SER A 256 -15.69 36.71 39.57
N ILE A 257 -14.84 36.77 38.53
CA ILE A 257 -14.34 38.04 37.98
C ILE A 257 -15.50 38.93 37.53
N ALA A 258 -16.47 38.39 36.78
CA ALA A 258 -17.62 39.18 36.28
C ALA A 258 -18.45 39.80 37.43
N SER A 259 -18.58 39.10 38.56
CA SER A 259 -19.21 39.63 39.77
C SER A 259 -18.34 40.68 40.46
N LEU A 260 -17.04 40.39 40.63
CA LEU A 260 -16.08 41.25 41.31
C LEU A 260 -15.87 42.58 40.58
N VAL A 261 -15.88 42.61 39.24
CA VAL A 261 -15.73 43.86 38.47
C VAL A 261 -16.76 44.93 38.88
N ARG A 262 -17.96 44.51 39.34
CA ARG A 262 -19.00 45.42 39.83
C ARG A 262 -18.93 45.73 41.31
N THR A 263 -18.41 44.80 42.12
CA THR A 263 -18.51 44.84 43.60
C THR A 263 -17.18 45.20 44.26
N ASP A 264 -16.08 44.63 43.78
CA ASP A 264 -14.71 44.90 44.21
C ASP A 264 -13.73 44.82 43.01
N PRO A 265 -13.54 45.95 42.30
CA PRO A 265 -12.73 46.00 41.08
C PRO A 265 -11.24 45.69 41.32
N GLU A 266 -10.71 45.96 42.52
CA GLU A 266 -9.30 45.71 42.83
C GLU A 266 -9.05 44.21 43.02
N THR A 267 -9.94 43.51 43.71
CA THR A 267 -9.87 42.04 43.80
C THR A 267 -10.04 41.38 42.43
N ALA A 268 -10.96 41.89 41.59
CA ALA A 268 -11.10 41.41 40.20
C ALA A 268 -9.77 41.51 39.42
N ARG A 269 -9.04 42.62 39.57
CA ARG A 269 -7.74 42.85 38.92
C ARG A 269 -6.69 41.84 39.37
N GLN A 270 -6.66 41.49 40.65
CA GLN A 270 -5.73 40.48 41.19
C GLN A 270 -6.03 39.09 40.64
N VAL A 271 -7.30 38.68 40.60
CA VAL A 271 -7.73 37.38 40.07
C VAL A 271 -7.38 37.23 38.59
N ILE A 272 -7.58 38.30 37.79
CA ILE A 272 -7.17 38.32 36.38
C ILE A 272 -5.66 38.08 36.23
N PHE A 273 -4.84 38.69 37.09
CA PHE A 273 -3.38 38.54 37.05
C PHE A 273 -2.95 37.11 37.40
N ARG A 274 -3.54 36.52 38.45
CA ARG A 274 -3.28 35.13 38.85
C ARG A 274 -3.73 34.14 37.78
N LEU A 275 -4.91 34.34 37.19
CA LEU A 275 -5.39 33.51 36.07
C LEU A 275 -4.45 33.60 34.86
N SER A 276 -3.91 34.79 34.56
CA SER A 276 -2.92 35.00 33.51
C SER A 276 -1.61 34.24 33.78
N ASN A 277 -1.14 34.22 35.03
CA ASN A 277 0.05 33.45 35.44
C ASN A 277 -0.17 31.94 35.29
N ILE A 278 -1.32 31.43 35.76
CA ILE A 278 -1.72 30.02 35.63
C ILE A 278 -1.74 29.61 34.15
N LEU A 279 -2.47 30.35 33.30
CA LEU A 279 -2.58 30.05 31.87
C LEU A 279 -1.22 30.13 31.15
N ARG A 280 -0.41 31.14 31.47
CA ARG A 280 0.94 31.28 30.92
C ARG A 280 1.81 30.07 31.22
N ARG A 281 1.72 29.54 32.45
CA ARG A 281 2.49 28.38 32.87
C ARG A 281 2.00 27.08 32.25
N LEU A 282 0.69 26.88 32.15
CA LEU A 282 0.10 25.72 31.47
C LEU A 282 0.44 25.67 29.97
N LEU A 283 0.69 26.83 29.35
CA LEU A 283 1.08 26.94 27.93
C LEU A 283 2.60 26.91 27.70
N GLN A 284 3.43 26.98 28.75
CA GLN A 284 4.88 26.80 28.61
C GLN A 284 5.21 25.32 28.35
N LYS A 285 6.09 25.06 27.38
CA LYS A 285 6.67 23.72 27.19
C LYS A 285 7.36 23.33 28.50
N HIS A 286 6.96 22.19 29.07
CA HIS A 286 7.67 21.61 30.19
C HIS A 286 9.11 21.30 29.74
N GLU A 287 10.09 22.05 30.27
CA GLU A 287 11.46 21.55 30.32
C GLU A 287 11.49 20.37 31.30
N ASN A 288 12.43 19.43 31.13
CA ASN A 288 12.44 18.18 31.90
C ASN A 288 12.57 18.38 33.43
N PHE A 289 12.87 19.60 33.90
CA PHE A 289 12.97 19.96 35.31
C PHE A 289 12.38 21.35 35.56
N THR A 290 11.53 21.48 36.58
CA THR A 290 10.97 22.76 37.06
C THR A 290 11.31 22.93 38.54
N PRO A 291 11.76 24.11 39.00
CA PRO A 291 12.02 24.35 40.42
C PRO A 291 10.76 24.13 41.28
N LEU A 292 10.94 23.51 42.46
CA LEU A 292 9.84 23.30 43.42
C LEU A 292 9.19 24.62 43.86
N SER A 293 9.99 25.70 43.99
CA SER A 293 9.49 27.04 44.32
C SER A 293 8.45 27.53 43.33
N ASP A 294 8.66 27.22 42.05
CA ASP A 294 7.73 27.61 41.01
C ASP A 294 6.46 26.78 41.20
N GLU A 295 6.55 25.44 41.34
CA GLU A 295 5.36 24.57 41.57
C GLU A 295 4.49 25.06 42.72
N LEU A 296 5.11 25.44 43.84
CA LEU A 296 4.41 26.01 45.00
C LEU A 296 3.72 27.34 44.65
N ALA A 297 4.40 28.26 43.95
CA ALA A 297 3.80 29.53 43.54
C ALA A 297 2.59 29.35 42.59
N PHE A 298 2.61 28.32 41.74
CA PHE A 298 1.47 28.01 40.89
C PHE A 298 0.28 27.44 41.68
N ILE A 299 0.54 26.57 42.66
CA ILE A 299 -0.49 26.06 43.57
C ILE A 299 -1.10 27.20 44.39
N ASP A 300 -0.28 28.14 44.88
CA ASP A 300 -0.74 29.31 45.62
C ASP A 300 -1.65 30.21 44.76
N ASP A 301 -1.28 30.45 43.50
CA ASP A 301 -2.12 31.20 42.56
C ASP A 301 -3.45 30.48 42.26
N TYR A 302 -3.42 29.15 42.15
CA TYR A 302 -4.62 28.33 41.93
C TYR A 302 -5.58 28.37 43.13
N LEU A 303 -5.06 28.12 44.34
CA LEU A 303 -5.86 28.14 45.57
C LEU A 303 -6.41 29.54 45.88
N ALA A 304 -5.63 30.59 45.62
CA ALA A 304 -6.09 31.97 45.81
C ALA A 304 -7.31 32.32 44.95
N ILE A 305 -7.52 31.62 43.83
CA ILE A 305 -8.69 31.81 42.96
C ILE A 305 -9.88 30.94 43.42
N GLU A 306 -9.63 29.70 43.86
CA GLU A 306 -10.70 28.76 44.24
C GLU A 306 -11.41 29.13 45.56
N VAL A 307 -10.78 29.96 46.39
CA VAL A 307 -11.32 30.43 47.68
C VAL A 307 -12.29 31.62 47.54
N ILE A 308 -12.46 32.17 46.34
CA ILE A 308 -13.28 33.36 46.04
C ILE A 308 -14.71 32.98 45.64
#